data_AF-A0A923MBJ6-F1
#
_entry.id   AF-A0A923MBJ6-F1
#
_cell.length_a   1.000
_cell.length_b   1.000
_cell.length_c   1.000
_cell.angle_alpha   90.00
_cell.angle_beta   90.00
_cell.angle_gamma   90.00
#
_symmetry.space_group_name_H-M   'P 1'
#
loop_
_entity.id
_entity.type
_entity.pdbx_description
1 polymer ?
#
loop_
_entity_poly.entity_id
_entity_poly.type
_entity_poly.pdbx_seq_one_letter_code
_entity_poly.pdbx_strand_id
1 'polypeptide(L)'
;MEIEMKDSSMIWAIACMLAMLVNFWTTHRLLDRLQRQHPGTWTLLGSPRLGESNLGPRWLEFAKYIWTLRFREAHDSELNRLGWASLTGEAAALMFFLMSLVA
;
A
#
# COMPACT_ATOMS: atom_id res chain seq x y z
N MET A 1 -6.34 27.67 -22.75
CA MET A 1 -5.12 27.03 -22.21
C MET A 1 -5.20 26.82 -20.70
N GLU A 2 -5.69 27.79 -19.90
CA GLU A 2 -5.90 27.57 -18.43
C GLU A 2 -6.99 26.54 -18.08
N ILE A 3 -8.02 26.37 -18.91
CA ILE A 3 -9.12 25.42 -18.65
C ILE A 3 -8.65 23.96 -18.83
N GLU A 4 -7.78 23.70 -19.83
CA GLU A 4 -7.30 22.36 -20.18
C GLU A 4 -6.32 21.77 -19.14
N MET A 5 -5.49 22.63 -18.52
CA MET A 5 -4.59 22.22 -17.42
C MET A 5 -5.37 21.82 -16.16
N LYS A 6 -6.47 22.52 -15.87
CA LYS A 6 -7.29 22.27 -14.68
C LYS A 6 -8.01 20.91 -14.74
N ASP A 7 -8.35 20.44 -15.93
CA ASP A 7 -8.99 19.14 -16.14
C ASP A 7 -8.00 17.99 -15.96
N SER A 8 -6.73 18.20 -16.36
CA SER A 8 -5.67 17.19 -16.28
C SER A 8 -5.25 16.91 -14.82
N SER A 9 -5.09 17.95 -14.00
CA SER A 9 -4.80 17.78 -12.56
C SER A 9 -5.92 17.05 -11.81
N MET A 10 -7.18 17.33 -12.16
CA MET A 10 -8.34 16.62 -11.59
C MET A 10 -8.34 15.13 -11.93
N ILE A 11 -8.00 14.76 -13.17
CA ILE A 11 -7.87 13.35 -13.58
C ILE A 11 -6.82 12.64 -12.73
N TRP A 12 -5.64 13.24 -12.54
CA TRP A 12 -4.57 12.64 -11.72
C TRP A 12 -4.96 12.54 -10.24
N ALA A 13 -5.68 13.52 -9.70
CA ALA A 13 -6.20 13.45 -8.34
C ALA A 13 -7.20 12.30 -8.17
N ILE A 14 -8.10 12.09 -9.13
CA ILE A 14 -9.04 10.95 -9.14
C ILE A 14 -8.28 9.62 -9.23
N ALA A 15 -7.30 9.52 -10.12
CA ALA A 15 -6.45 8.33 -10.24
C ALA A 15 -5.69 8.03 -8.94
N CYS A 16 -5.19 9.07 -8.25
CA CYS A 16 -4.55 8.96 -6.94
C CYS A 16 -5.52 8.38 -5.89
N MET A 17 -6.75 8.91 -5.80
CA MET A 17 -7.76 8.40 -4.86
C MET A 17 -8.11 6.93 -5.13
N LEU A 18 -8.28 6.55 -6.40
CA LEU A 18 -8.55 5.16 -6.79
C LEU A 18 -7.38 4.24 -6.44
N ALA A 19 -6.14 4.66 -6.71
CA ALA A 19 -4.94 3.91 -6.35
C ALA A 19 -4.84 3.69 -4.83
N MET A 20 -5.16 4.72 -4.02
CA MET A 20 -5.20 4.61 -2.56
C MET A 20 -6.27 3.62 -2.06
N LEU A 21 -7.46 3.61 -2.66
CA LEU A 21 -8.51 2.64 -2.31
C LEU A 21 -8.10 1.19 -2.61
N VAL A 22 -7.50 0.97 -3.80
CA VAL A 22 -6.98 -0.35 -4.17
C VAL A 22 -5.83 -0.77 -3.26
N ASN A 23 -4.93 0.15 -2.90
CA ASN A 23 -3.85 -0.14 -1.97
C ASN A 23 -4.39 -0.47 -0.57
N PHE A 24 -5.39 0.27 -0.08
CA PHE A 24 -6.04 -0.02 1.19
C PHE A 24 -6.65 -1.43 1.22
N TRP A 25 -7.36 -1.81 0.16
CA TRP A 25 -7.89 -3.17 0.00
C TRP A 25 -6.79 -4.23 -0.04
N THR A 26 -5.70 -3.96 -0.76
CA THR A 26 -4.56 -4.87 -0.86
C THR A 26 -3.90 -5.06 0.50
N THR A 27 -3.67 -3.98 1.24
CA THR A 27 -3.15 -4.00 2.60
C THR A 27 -4.06 -4.80 3.53
N HIS A 28 -5.39 -4.61 3.45
CA HIS A 28 -6.34 -5.43 4.22
C HIS A 28 -6.14 -6.92 3.98
N ARG A 29 -6.09 -7.33 2.70
CA ARG A 29 -5.89 -8.74 2.31
C ARG A 29 -4.54 -9.27 2.78
N LEU A 30 -3.50 -8.44 2.73
CA LEU A 30 -2.16 -8.80 3.17
C LEU A 30 -2.12 -9.08 4.67
N LEU A 31 -2.76 -8.21 5.47
CA LEU A 31 -2.87 -8.40 6.92
C LEU A 31 -3.69 -9.64 7.28
N ASP A 32 -4.83 -9.86 6.62
CA ASP A 32 -5.65 -11.06 6.84
C ASP A 32 -4.87 -12.35 6.49
N ARG A 33 -4.11 -12.33 5.39
CA ARG A 33 -3.25 -13.44 4.97
C ARG A 33 -2.13 -13.71 5.98
N LEU A 34 -1.44 -12.67 6.43
CA LEU A 34 -0.41 -12.79 7.47
C LEU A 34 -0.98 -13.35 8.77
N GLN A 35 -2.11 -12.82 9.23
CA GLN A 35 -2.76 -13.27 10.46
C GLN A 35 -3.15 -14.75 10.40
N ARG A 36 -3.69 -15.21 9.27
CA ARG A 36 -4.20 -16.58 9.14
C ARG A 36 -3.13 -17.61 8.81
N GLN A 37 -2.19 -17.26 7.94
CA GLN A 37 -1.26 -18.22 7.35
C GLN A 37 0.18 -18.07 7.84
N HIS A 38 0.54 -16.90 8.39
CA HIS A 38 1.89 -16.61 8.89
C HIS A 38 1.84 -16.04 10.31
N PRO A 39 1.22 -16.73 11.28
CA PRO A 39 0.97 -16.19 12.62
C PRO A 39 2.26 -15.79 13.35
N GLY A 40 3.37 -16.51 13.11
CA GLY A 40 4.68 -16.15 13.68
C GLY A 40 5.17 -14.79 13.17
N THR A 41 5.08 -14.55 11.87
CA THR A 41 5.40 -13.25 11.27
C THR A 41 4.43 -12.18 11.75
N TRP A 42 3.13 -12.47 11.81
CA TRP A 42 2.11 -11.55 12.31
C TRP A 42 2.39 -11.04 13.72
N THR A 43 2.75 -11.94 14.64
CA THR A 43 3.13 -11.57 16.01
C THR A 43 4.43 -10.78 16.04
N LEU A 44 5.42 -11.14 15.22
CA LEU A 44 6.70 -10.43 15.13
C LEU A 44 6.54 -8.98 14.65
N LEU A 45 5.60 -8.73 13.74
CA LEU A 45 5.26 -7.38 13.27
C LEU A 45 4.41 -6.58 14.28
N GLY A 46 4.11 -7.15 15.45
CA GLY A 46 3.32 -6.49 16.49
C GLY A 46 1.81 -6.54 16.26
N SER A 47 1.32 -7.44 15.40
CA SER A 47 -0.10 -7.62 15.07
C SER A 47 -0.79 -6.34 14.58
N PRO A 48 -0.25 -5.74 13.50
CA PRO A 48 -0.69 -4.45 12.98
C PRO A 48 -2.19 -4.49 12.58
N ARG A 49 -3.01 -3.49 12.94
CA ARG A 49 -4.44 -3.45 12.53
C ARG A 49 -4.79 -2.30 11.56
N LEU A 50 -5.74 -2.57 10.67
CA LEU A 50 -6.32 -1.51 9.84
C LEU A 50 -6.90 -0.37 10.70
N GLY A 51 -6.66 0.86 10.27
CA GLY A 51 -7.11 2.06 10.96
C GLY A 51 -6.19 2.49 12.12
N GLU A 52 -5.14 1.72 12.44
CA GLU A 52 -4.05 2.23 13.27
C GLU A 52 -3.32 3.35 12.52
N SER A 53 -2.73 4.28 13.28
CA SER A 53 -1.92 5.35 12.69
C SER A 53 -0.78 4.77 11.86
N ASN A 54 -0.60 5.30 10.65
CA ASN A 54 0.49 4.89 9.77
C ASN A 54 1.89 5.18 10.35
N LEU A 55 1.97 6.06 11.36
CA LEU A 55 3.19 6.40 12.09
C LEU A 55 3.35 5.60 13.40
N GLY A 56 2.42 4.69 13.69
CA GLY A 56 2.50 3.83 14.85
C GLY A 56 3.63 2.80 14.73
N PRO A 57 4.23 2.35 15.84
CA PRO A 57 5.39 1.45 15.82
C PRO A 57 5.09 0.12 15.11
N ARG A 58 3.89 -0.45 15.28
CA ARG A 58 3.47 -1.68 14.60
C ARG A 58 3.38 -1.51 13.09
N TRP A 59 2.82 -0.38 12.66
CA TRP A 59 2.66 -0.07 11.25
C TRP A 59 3.99 0.23 10.57
N LEU A 60 4.93 0.84 11.29
CA LEU A 60 6.31 1.02 10.82
C LEU A 60 7.02 -0.32 10.62
N GLU A 61 6.87 -1.27 11.53
CA GLU A 61 7.44 -2.62 11.34
C GLU A 61 6.79 -3.36 10.16
N PHE A 62 5.47 -3.22 9.99
CA PHE A 62 4.78 -3.72 8.82
C PHE A 62 5.28 -3.08 7.52
N ALA A 63 5.41 -1.76 7.47
CA ALA A 63 5.91 -1.03 6.32
C ALA A 63 7.35 -1.46 5.98
N LYS A 64 8.23 -1.57 6.99
CA LYS A 64 9.59 -2.12 6.82
C LYS A 64 9.55 -3.52 6.24
N TYR A 65 8.69 -4.40 6.73
CA TYR A 65 8.54 -5.76 6.21
C TYR A 65 8.16 -5.79 4.73
N ILE A 66 7.26 -4.90 4.29
CA ILE A 66 6.90 -4.75 2.88
C ILE A 66 8.05 -4.15 2.06
N TRP A 67 8.63 -3.03 2.48
CA TRP A 67 9.70 -2.34 1.75
C TRP A 67 11.01 -3.14 1.66
N THR A 68 11.31 -3.98 2.66
CA THR A 68 12.46 -4.88 2.65
C THR A 68 12.19 -6.21 1.95
N LEU A 69 11.01 -6.38 1.34
CA LEU A 69 10.60 -7.57 0.58
C LEU A 69 10.64 -8.88 1.39
N ARG A 70 10.58 -8.80 2.72
CA ARG A 70 10.66 -9.98 3.61
C ARG A 70 9.48 -10.94 3.46
N PHE A 71 8.37 -10.48 2.87
CA PHE A 71 7.26 -11.36 2.48
C PHE A 71 7.65 -12.46 1.50
N ARG A 72 8.77 -12.31 0.78
CA ARG A 72 9.32 -13.34 -0.11
C ARG A 72 9.87 -14.55 0.62
N GLU A 73 10.36 -14.35 1.85
CA GLU A 73 10.93 -15.40 2.71
C GLU A 73 9.87 -16.42 3.15
N ALA A 74 8.59 -16.03 3.15
CA ALA A 74 7.47 -16.88 3.53
C ALA A 74 7.11 -17.94 2.47
N HIS A 75 7.71 -17.88 1.27
CA HIS A 75 7.43 -18.78 0.13
C HIS A 75 5.93 -18.93 -0.21
N ASP A 76 5.10 -17.93 0.14
CA ASP A 76 3.67 -17.91 -0.11
C ASP A 76 3.37 -17.08 -1.37
N SER A 77 2.84 -17.73 -2.41
CA SER A 77 2.56 -17.09 -3.70
C SER A 77 1.45 -16.03 -3.65
N GLU A 78 0.47 -16.16 -2.75
CA GLU A 78 -0.59 -15.16 -2.57
C GLU A 78 -0.02 -13.97 -1.82
N LEU A 79 0.73 -14.20 -0.73
CA LEU A 79 1.39 -13.14 0.02
C LEU A 79 2.38 -12.36 -0.86
N ASN A 80 3.14 -13.05 -1.71
CA ASN A 80 4.03 -12.42 -2.69
C ASN A 80 3.28 -11.51 -3.66
N ARG A 81 2.17 -11.98 -4.23
CA ARG A 81 1.33 -11.17 -5.13
C ARG A 81 0.78 -9.94 -4.42
N LEU A 82 0.29 -10.09 -3.20
CA LEU A 82 -0.22 -8.98 -2.40
C LEU A 82 0.89 -7.98 -2.01
N GLY A 83 2.08 -8.46 -1.64
CA GLY A 83 3.23 -7.62 -1.34
C GLY A 83 3.68 -6.78 -2.53
N TRP A 84 3.79 -7.40 -3.71
CA TRP A 84 4.08 -6.66 -4.94
C TRP A 84 2.98 -5.68 -5.32
N ALA A 85 1.72 -6.10 -5.24
CA ALA A 85 0.58 -5.22 -5.53
C ALA A 85 0.54 -4.00 -4.59
N SER A 86 0.89 -4.17 -3.31
CA SER A 86 0.96 -3.08 -2.34
C SER A 86 2.08 -2.09 -2.70
N LEU A 87 3.29 -2.58 -3.00
CA LEU A 87 4.40 -1.72 -3.44
C LEU A 87 4.08 -0.96 -4.72
N THR A 88 3.49 -1.64 -5.71
CA THR A 88 3.06 -1.00 -6.96
C THR A 88 1.94 0.02 -6.70
N GLY A 89 1.00 -0.28 -5.81
CA GLY A 89 -0.08 0.62 -5.41
C GLY A 89 0.43 1.90 -4.75
N GLU A 90 1.39 1.79 -3.83
CA GLU A 90 2.04 2.95 -3.19
C GLU A 90 2.79 3.81 -4.21
N ALA A 91 3.59 3.18 -5.08
CA ALA A 91 4.33 3.88 -6.11
C ALA A 91 3.42 4.60 -7.12
N ALA A 92 2.33 3.95 -7.54
CA ALA A 92 1.33 4.53 -8.43
C ALA A 92 0.60 5.71 -7.78
N ALA A 93 0.17 5.57 -6.53
CA ALA A 93 -0.48 6.66 -5.78
C ALA A 93 0.45 7.86 -5.64
N LEU A 94 1.73 7.64 -5.29
CA LEU A 94 2.72 8.71 -5.22
C LEU A 94 2.93 9.38 -6.58
N MET A 95 3.03 8.61 -7.66
CA MET A 95 3.18 9.14 -9.01
C MET A 95 1.97 10.00 -9.41
N PHE A 96 0.74 9.52 -9.22
CA PHE A 96 -0.47 10.27 -9.55
C PHE A 96 -0.62 11.53 -8.70
N PHE A 97 -0.24 11.47 -7.42
CA PHE A 97 -0.20 12.66 -6.56
C PHE A 97 0.78 13.70 -7.12
N LEU A 98 2.01 13.31 -7.44
CA LEU A 98 3.01 14.22 -8.03
C LEU A 98 2.53 14.79 -9.36
N MET A 99 1.93 13.98 -10.23
CA MET A 99 1.34 14.44 -11.49
C MET A 99 0.21 15.46 -11.27
N SER A 100 -0.62 15.28 -10.23
CA SER A 100 -1.68 16.24 -9.91
C SER A 100 -1.18 17.61 -9.45
N LEU A 101 0.06 17.69 -8.94
CA LEU A 101 0.68 18.95 -8.50
C LEU A 101 1.33 19.72 -9.65
N VAL A 102 1.70 19.04 -10.74
CA VAL A 102 2.45 19.64 -11.86
C VAL A 102 1.63 19.80 -13.15
N ALA A 103 0.44 19.19 -13.22
CA ALA A 103 -0.46 19.20 -14.37
C ALA A 103 -1.36 20.45 -14.45
#